data_AF-T1J0Y3-F1
#
_entry.id   AF-T1J0Y3-F1
#
_cell.length_a   1.000
_cell.length_b   1.000
_cell.length_c   1.000
_cell.angle_alpha   90.00
_cell.angle_beta   90.00
_cell.angle_gamma   90.00
#
_symmetry.space_group_name_H-M   'P 1'
#
loop_
_entity.id
_entity.type
_entity.pdbx_description
1 polymer ?
#
loop_
_entity_poly.entity_id
_entity_poly.type
_entity_poly.pdbx_seq_one_letter_code
_entity_poly.pdbx_strand_id
1 'polypeptide(L)'
;MSKDFLPECWQDDKRMNVLFSEFRAKDVNPQAWDGKMDFWRNVICSWCRAKNKVSFTESELRSDFERNGQYPQGLQTVINESLRLRDVVKTNDFGNLVDGNGWLSWGVNIFIKKPLVWSLSTLANTVNKRETPEQNYTLYAVLKEKADEVIKIHEKTVEFESTDHIINISTLWQQCQGILNSEADLESVLIYLKKERIVSTYSDESSSVVKFKRKNEKCVTEISEVDLGIVRLCKARNYMKLRIIKLQDDVEKCLQTAKQHLKQNEKAMAKSALRKKKMIERVIVKREISLENLDTLLQQIQDTESEKMVIDAYKSGVASFRSTLAEGGITIDNVDDTMASIQEVFDMHEDIQDTISQSIGGETDMSELESELEDLFASTDEPPEPPTIPRGGSMDDELRARLERLAVPDDVGLPHVPVNQFESEEKETLVTAN
;
A
#
# COMPACT_ATOMS: atom_id res chain seq x y z
N MET A 1 -1.09 0.71 -24.29
CA MET A 1 -0.93 -0.61 -23.64
C MET A 1 -0.73 -1.65 -24.72
N SER A 2 0.19 -2.58 -24.56
CA SER A 2 0.35 -3.69 -25.51
C SER A 2 -0.91 -4.55 -25.51
N LYS A 3 -1.41 -4.96 -26.68
CA LYS A 3 -2.62 -5.82 -26.81
C LYS A 3 -2.24 -7.31 -26.78
N ASP A 4 -1.35 -7.69 -25.88
CA ASP A 4 -0.75 -9.04 -25.83
C ASP A 4 -1.76 -10.13 -25.40
N PHE A 5 -2.93 -9.73 -24.91
CA PHE A 5 -4.04 -10.62 -24.57
C PHE A 5 -4.84 -11.11 -25.79
N LEU A 6 -4.63 -10.49 -26.96
CA LEU A 6 -5.34 -10.87 -28.18
C LEU A 6 -4.75 -12.16 -28.76
N PRO A 7 -5.60 -13.10 -29.20
CA PRO A 7 -5.14 -14.38 -29.76
C PRO A 7 -4.43 -14.16 -31.10
N GLU A 8 -3.56 -15.09 -31.51
CA GLU A 8 -2.82 -15.01 -32.79
C GLU A 8 -3.75 -14.82 -34.00
N CYS A 9 -4.90 -15.48 -33.98
CA CYS A 9 -5.89 -15.37 -35.05
C CYS A 9 -6.52 -13.98 -35.15
N TRP A 10 -6.24 -13.08 -34.21
CA TRP A 10 -6.61 -11.68 -34.33
C TRP A 10 -6.05 -11.04 -35.59
N GLN A 11 -4.90 -11.47 -36.12
CA GLN A 11 -4.35 -10.90 -37.35
C GLN A 11 -5.01 -11.42 -38.65
N ASP A 12 -5.83 -12.46 -38.59
CA ASP A 12 -6.53 -13.02 -39.76
C ASP A 12 -7.80 -12.23 -40.07
N ASP A 13 -7.74 -11.33 -41.06
CA ASP A 13 -8.87 -10.50 -41.48
C ASP A 13 -10.12 -11.31 -41.86
N LYS A 14 -9.96 -12.45 -42.53
CA LYS A 14 -11.11 -13.26 -42.97
C LYS A 14 -11.82 -13.84 -41.75
N ARG A 15 -11.07 -14.39 -40.81
CA ARG A 15 -11.61 -14.95 -39.57
C ARG A 15 -12.20 -13.87 -38.68
N MET A 16 -11.52 -12.73 -38.53
CA MET A 16 -12.00 -11.64 -37.68
C MET A 16 -13.26 -10.98 -38.23
N ASN A 17 -13.42 -10.87 -39.55
CA ASN A 17 -14.69 -10.40 -40.16
C ASN A 17 -15.88 -11.28 -39.76
N VAL A 18 -15.69 -12.62 -39.71
CA VAL A 18 -16.74 -13.54 -39.25
C VAL A 18 -17.02 -13.37 -37.76
N LEU A 19 -15.97 -13.22 -36.94
CA LEU A 19 -16.10 -13.04 -35.49
C LEU A 19 -16.72 -11.69 -35.09
N PHE A 20 -16.50 -10.64 -35.88
CA PHE A 20 -17.02 -9.29 -35.63
C PHE A 20 -18.47 -9.11 -36.10
N SER A 21 -18.96 -9.96 -37.02
CA SER A 21 -20.35 -9.92 -37.47
C SER A 21 -21.36 -10.22 -36.35
N GLU A 22 -22.66 -10.13 -36.61
CA GLU A 22 -23.70 -10.55 -35.66
C GLU A 22 -23.71 -12.08 -35.45
N PHE A 23 -24.39 -12.54 -34.40
CA PHE A 23 -24.68 -13.96 -34.23
C PHE A 23 -25.83 -14.36 -35.15
N ARG A 24 -25.63 -15.40 -35.96
CA ARG A 24 -26.73 -16.04 -36.69
C ARG A 24 -27.57 -16.87 -35.72
N ALA A 25 -28.80 -17.19 -36.11
CA ALA A 25 -29.69 -18.01 -35.30
C ALA A 25 -29.03 -19.38 -35.00
N LYS A 26 -29.03 -19.77 -33.72
CA LYS A 26 -28.28 -20.94 -33.23
C LYS A 26 -28.78 -22.25 -33.84
N ASP A 27 -30.06 -22.34 -34.16
CA ASP A 27 -30.72 -23.45 -34.85
C ASP A 27 -30.19 -23.69 -36.28
N VAL A 28 -29.70 -22.66 -36.95
CA VAL A 28 -29.17 -22.76 -38.32
C VAL A 28 -27.77 -23.37 -38.35
N ASN A 29 -26.91 -23.03 -37.39
CA ASN A 29 -25.56 -23.58 -37.27
C ASN A 29 -25.06 -23.52 -35.82
N PRO A 30 -25.35 -24.54 -35.00
CA PRO A 30 -24.95 -24.57 -33.60
C PRO A 30 -23.43 -24.51 -33.41
N GLN A 31 -22.66 -25.25 -34.22
CA GLN A 31 -21.20 -25.34 -34.10
C GLN A 31 -20.51 -23.99 -34.33
N ALA A 32 -20.91 -23.26 -35.38
CA ALA A 32 -20.35 -21.93 -35.66
C ALA A 32 -20.75 -20.91 -34.60
N TRP A 33 -21.98 -21.02 -34.06
CA TRP A 33 -22.44 -20.18 -32.96
C TRP A 33 -21.63 -20.44 -31.68
N ASP A 34 -21.47 -21.70 -31.28
CA ASP A 34 -20.77 -22.09 -30.06
C ASP A 34 -19.29 -21.73 -30.17
N GLY A 35 -18.64 -21.99 -31.31
CA GLY A 35 -17.24 -21.61 -31.53
C GLY A 35 -16.99 -20.10 -31.47
N LYS A 36 -17.94 -19.28 -31.97
CA LYS A 36 -17.89 -17.82 -31.87
C LYS A 36 -18.14 -17.33 -30.43
N MET A 37 -19.06 -17.97 -29.72
CA MET A 37 -19.34 -17.68 -28.31
C MET A 37 -18.13 -17.96 -27.43
N ASP A 38 -17.53 -19.14 -27.58
CA ASP A 38 -16.34 -19.55 -26.83
C ASP A 38 -15.15 -18.66 -27.14
N PHE A 39 -14.95 -18.28 -28.41
CA PHE A 39 -13.93 -17.31 -28.78
C PHE A 39 -14.07 -16.00 -27.98
N TRP A 40 -15.24 -15.37 -28.00
CA TRP A 40 -15.42 -14.09 -27.33
C TRP A 40 -15.38 -14.19 -25.79
N ARG A 41 -15.94 -15.25 -25.20
CA ARG A 41 -15.82 -15.52 -23.76
C ARG A 41 -14.37 -15.65 -23.33
N ASN A 42 -13.56 -16.38 -24.11
CA ASN A 42 -12.14 -16.55 -23.82
C ASN A 42 -11.35 -15.23 -23.99
N VAL A 43 -11.62 -14.45 -25.04
CA VAL A 43 -10.96 -13.16 -25.27
C VAL A 43 -11.30 -12.14 -24.19
N ILE A 44 -12.56 -12.04 -23.77
CA ILE A 44 -12.98 -11.18 -22.65
C ILE A 44 -12.27 -11.60 -21.36
N CYS A 45 -12.19 -12.91 -21.10
CA CYS A 45 -11.48 -13.44 -19.94
C CYS A 45 -9.98 -13.08 -19.96
N SER A 46 -9.30 -13.31 -21.08
CA SER A 46 -7.89 -12.91 -21.26
C SER A 46 -7.67 -11.41 -21.14
N TRP A 47 -8.60 -10.60 -21.65
CA TRP A 47 -8.57 -9.15 -21.52
C TRP A 47 -8.69 -8.70 -20.06
N CYS A 48 -9.65 -9.25 -19.30
CA CYS A 48 -9.80 -8.98 -17.86
C CYS A 48 -8.52 -9.32 -17.08
N ARG A 49 -7.91 -10.48 -17.36
CA ARG A 49 -6.63 -10.89 -16.74
C ARG A 49 -5.51 -9.92 -17.05
N ALA A 50 -5.32 -9.57 -18.32
CA ALA A 50 -4.24 -8.67 -18.74
C ALA A 50 -4.40 -7.24 -18.20
N LYS A 51 -5.64 -6.81 -17.96
CA LYS A 51 -5.95 -5.51 -17.37
C LYS A 51 -6.03 -5.54 -15.83
N ASN A 52 -5.86 -6.71 -15.19
CA ASN A 52 -6.07 -6.91 -13.75
C ASN A 52 -7.44 -6.43 -13.25
N LYS A 53 -8.49 -6.62 -14.07
CA LYS A 53 -9.87 -6.23 -13.76
C LYS A 53 -10.73 -7.46 -13.51
N VAL A 54 -11.65 -7.40 -12.54
CA VAL A 54 -12.68 -8.45 -12.35
C VAL A 54 -14.03 -8.05 -12.95
N SER A 55 -14.20 -6.76 -13.26
CA SER A 55 -15.42 -6.20 -13.83
C SER A 55 -15.18 -5.44 -15.15
N PHE A 56 -16.23 -5.33 -15.95
CA PHE A 56 -16.20 -4.64 -17.25
C PHE A 56 -17.55 -4.08 -17.66
N THR A 57 -17.51 -3.04 -18.49
CA THR A 57 -18.70 -2.51 -19.18
C THR A 57 -18.68 -2.84 -20.67
N GLU A 58 -19.85 -2.72 -21.32
CA GLU A 58 -19.92 -2.97 -22.77
C GLU A 58 -19.11 -1.93 -23.56
N SER A 59 -19.09 -0.67 -23.14
CA SER A 59 -18.32 0.40 -23.80
C SER A 59 -16.82 0.16 -23.70
N GLU A 60 -16.32 -0.37 -22.58
CA GLU A 60 -14.92 -0.75 -22.44
C GLU A 60 -14.55 -1.85 -23.45
N LEU A 61 -15.38 -2.90 -23.55
CA LEU A 61 -15.14 -3.97 -24.52
C LEU A 61 -15.19 -3.45 -25.97
N ARG A 62 -16.14 -2.56 -26.29
CA ARG A 62 -16.25 -1.93 -27.62
C ARG A 62 -15.00 -1.14 -27.97
N SER A 63 -14.49 -0.35 -27.03
CA SER A 63 -13.29 0.46 -27.23
C SER A 63 -12.03 -0.41 -27.35
N ASP A 64 -11.81 -1.35 -26.44
CA ASP A 64 -10.56 -2.11 -26.40
C ASP A 64 -10.47 -3.19 -27.50
N PHE A 65 -11.62 -3.72 -27.95
CA PHE A 65 -11.71 -4.64 -29.09
C PHE A 65 -11.95 -3.96 -30.43
N GLU A 66 -11.86 -2.63 -30.50
CA GLU A 66 -11.94 -1.93 -31.78
C GLU A 66 -10.80 -2.38 -32.72
N ARG A 67 -11.18 -2.67 -33.97
CA ARG A 67 -10.31 -3.05 -35.07
C ARG A 67 -10.79 -2.36 -36.34
N ASN A 68 -9.91 -1.60 -36.99
CA ASN A 68 -10.20 -0.93 -38.27
C ASN A 68 -11.49 -0.07 -38.22
N GLY A 69 -11.76 0.61 -37.11
CA GLY A 69 -12.97 1.41 -36.92
C GLY A 69 -14.25 0.59 -36.69
N GLN A 70 -14.14 -0.73 -36.56
CA GLN A 70 -15.26 -1.62 -36.26
C GLN A 70 -15.10 -2.22 -34.86
N TYR A 71 -16.23 -2.46 -34.21
CA TYR A 71 -16.30 -3.23 -32.97
C TYR A 71 -17.12 -4.50 -33.19
N PRO A 72 -16.98 -5.52 -32.33
CA PRO A 72 -17.71 -6.76 -32.51
C PRO A 72 -19.21 -6.56 -32.27
N GLN A 73 -20.03 -6.80 -33.28
CA GLN A 73 -21.49 -6.56 -33.22
C GLN A 73 -22.21 -7.54 -32.27
N GLY A 74 -21.60 -8.69 -32.00
CA GLY A 74 -22.16 -9.74 -31.14
C GLY A 74 -21.91 -9.57 -29.64
N LEU A 75 -21.26 -8.50 -29.16
CA LEU A 75 -20.88 -8.38 -27.74
C LEU A 75 -22.06 -8.52 -26.78
N GLN A 76 -23.18 -7.86 -27.05
CA GLN A 76 -24.37 -7.97 -26.20
C GLN A 76 -24.90 -9.40 -26.13
N THR A 77 -24.86 -10.15 -27.24
CA THR A 77 -25.25 -11.57 -27.27
C THR A 77 -24.33 -12.41 -26.38
N VAL A 78 -23.02 -12.13 -26.42
CA VAL A 78 -22.03 -12.81 -25.57
C VAL A 78 -22.27 -12.52 -24.10
N ILE A 79 -22.52 -11.26 -23.74
CA ILE A 79 -22.82 -10.86 -22.36
C ILE A 79 -24.11 -11.53 -21.87
N ASN A 80 -25.19 -11.47 -22.66
CA ASN A 80 -26.47 -12.07 -22.31
C ASN A 80 -26.37 -13.59 -22.11
N GLU A 81 -25.64 -14.28 -22.99
CA GLU A 81 -25.41 -15.70 -22.85
C GLU A 81 -24.53 -16.01 -21.64
N SER A 82 -23.50 -15.21 -21.38
CA SER A 82 -22.63 -15.38 -20.21
C SER A 82 -23.38 -15.15 -18.90
N LEU A 83 -24.36 -14.24 -18.87
CA LEU A 83 -25.31 -14.07 -17.76
C LEU A 83 -26.20 -15.31 -17.60
N ARG A 84 -26.72 -15.85 -18.71
CA ARG A 84 -27.55 -17.07 -18.72
C ARG A 84 -26.79 -18.28 -18.16
N LEU A 85 -25.51 -18.40 -18.52
CA LEU A 85 -24.59 -19.45 -18.05
C LEU A 85 -24.04 -19.18 -16.64
N ARG A 86 -24.25 -17.98 -16.09
CA ARG A 86 -23.72 -17.50 -14.79
C ARG A 86 -22.19 -17.41 -14.72
N ASP A 87 -21.53 -17.31 -15.87
CA ASP A 87 -20.10 -16.96 -15.94
C ASP A 87 -19.88 -15.49 -15.61
N VAL A 88 -20.89 -14.68 -15.90
CA VAL A 88 -20.93 -13.24 -15.64
C VAL A 88 -22.15 -12.94 -14.77
N VAL A 89 -22.02 -11.98 -13.86
CA VAL A 89 -23.12 -11.48 -13.02
C VAL A 89 -23.13 -9.96 -13.10
N LYS A 90 -24.31 -9.34 -13.03
CA LYS A 90 -24.39 -7.88 -12.86
C LYS A 90 -23.78 -7.50 -11.52
N THR A 91 -22.89 -6.52 -11.49
CA THR A 91 -22.18 -6.14 -10.25
C THR A 91 -23.16 -5.75 -9.13
N ASN A 92 -24.28 -5.10 -9.45
CA ASN A 92 -25.33 -4.76 -8.49
C ASN A 92 -26.04 -6.00 -7.90
N ASP A 93 -26.24 -7.04 -8.70
CA ASP A 93 -26.87 -8.28 -8.27
C ASP A 93 -25.90 -9.15 -7.46
N PHE A 94 -24.59 -8.95 -7.66
CA PHE A 94 -23.54 -9.65 -6.93
C PHE A 94 -23.57 -9.36 -5.43
N GLY A 95 -23.83 -8.09 -5.04
CA GLY A 95 -24.01 -7.69 -3.65
C GLY A 95 -25.34 -8.14 -3.03
N ASN A 96 -26.43 -8.16 -3.82
CA ASN A 96 -27.77 -8.55 -3.34
C ASN A 96 -27.94 -10.06 -3.07
N LEU A 97 -26.98 -10.89 -3.48
CA LEU A 97 -26.97 -12.34 -3.24
C LEU A 97 -26.48 -12.74 -1.83
N VAL A 98 -26.07 -11.77 -0.99
CA VAL A 98 -25.53 -11.97 0.36
C VAL A 98 -26.45 -11.26 1.37
N ASP A 99 -27.59 -11.90 1.67
CA ASP A 99 -28.62 -11.62 2.70
C ASP A 99 -28.97 -10.16 3.11
N GLY A 100 -30.28 -9.89 3.04
CA GLY A 100 -30.91 -8.66 3.50
C GLY A 100 -30.81 -8.48 5.02
N ASN A 101 -29.94 -7.56 5.43
CA ASN A 101 -30.11 -6.63 6.57
C ASN A 101 -28.82 -5.86 6.94
N GLY A 102 -27.75 -5.91 6.15
CA GLY A 102 -26.51 -5.15 6.46
C GLY A 102 -25.79 -4.46 5.30
N TRP A 103 -26.23 -4.67 4.05
CA TRP A 103 -25.44 -4.29 2.86
C TRP A 103 -25.70 -2.86 2.32
N LEU A 104 -26.86 -2.24 2.62
CA LEU A 104 -27.18 -0.89 2.12
C LEU A 104 -26.43 0.27 2.82
N SER A 105 -25.55 0.00 3.79
CA SER A 105 -24.74 1.05 4.45
C SER A 105 -23.33 1.22 3.87
N TRP A 106 -22.86 0.33 2.99
CA TRP A 106 -21.48 0.35 2.46
C TRP A 106 -21.33 0.98 1.07
N GLY A 107 -22.32 0.82 0.20
CA GLY A 107 -22.26 1.27 -1.20
C GLY A 107 -22.39 2.79 -1.45
N VAL A 108 -22.31 3.64 -0.41
CA VAL A 108 -22.42 5.11 -0.57
C VAL A 108 -21.35 5.90 0.21
N ASN A 109 -20.59 5.31 1.14
CA ASN A 109 -19.84 6.13 2.12
C ASN A 109 -18.33 5.87 2.29
N ILE A 110 -17.71 4.99 1.50
CA ILE A 110 -16.26 4.73 1.66
C ILE A 110 -15.38 5.77 0.96
N PHE A 111 -15.92 6.60 0.06
CA PHE A 111 -15.14 7.65 -0.61
C PHE A 111 -15.86 8.99 -0.80
N ILE A 112 -16.47 9.54 0.27
CA ILE A 112 -16.78 10.98 0.34
C ILE A 112 -16.16 11.58 1.61
N LYS A 113 -14.82 11.64 1.66
CA LYS A 113 -14.16 12.74 2.36
C LYS A 113 -13.94 13.87 1.35
N LYS A 114 -14.88 14.83 1.40
CA LYS A 114 -15.14 16.05 0.57
C LYS A 114 -16.24 15.89 -0.50
N PRO A 115 -17.48 16.34 -0.22
CA PRO A 115 -18.53 16.46 -1.24
C PRO A 115 -18.33 17.77 -2.02
N LEU A 116 -17.39 17.80 -2.95
CA LEU A 116 -17.22 18.96 -3.86
C LEU A 116 -17.12 18.62 -5.34
N VAL A 117 -17.18 17.35 -5.73
CA VAL A 117 -17.21 16.96 -7.17
C VAL A 117 -18.55 16.32 -7.58
N TRP A 118 -19.40 15.93 -6.62
CA TRP A 118 -20.74 15.37 -6.91
C TRP A 118 -21.89 16.38 -6.74
N SER A 119 -21.60 17.69 -6.67
CA SER A 119 -22.62 18.76 -6.68
C SER A 119 -22.52 19.68 -7.91
N LEU A 120 -21.69 19.35 -8.91
CA LEU A 120 -21.60 20.12 -10.16
C LEU A 120 -22.06 19.36 -11.41
N SER A 121 -22.18 18.03 -11.39
CA SER A 121 -22.76 17.28 -12.52
C SER A 121 -24.28 17.13 -12.44
N THR A 122 -24.88 17.24 -11.24
CA THR A 122 -26.34 17.08 -11.06
C THR A 122 -27.13 18.36 -11.33
N LEU A 123 -26.50 19.54 -11.30
CA LEU A 123 -27.15 20.81 -11.66
C LEU A 123 -26.79 21.33 -13.06
N ALA A 124 -25.75 20.79 -13.71
CA ALA A 124 -25.43 21.11 -15.11
C ALA A 124 -26.21 20.24 -16.12
N ASN A 125 -26.67 19.05 -15.73
CA ASN A 125 -27.37 18.12 -16.63
C ASN A 125 -28.89 18.14 -16.53
N THR A 126 -29.49 19.14 -15.88
CA THR A 126 -30.95 19.30 -15.82
C THR A 126 -31.59 19.71 -17.16
N VAL A 127 -30.83 19.71 -18.26
CA VAL A 127 -31.36 20.08 -19.60
C VAL A 127 -31.06 19.03 -20.70
N ASN A 128 -30.19 18.03 -20.52
CA ASN A 128 -29.87 17.11 -21.63
C ASN A 128 -29.85 15.63 -21.24
N LYS A 129 -30.76 14.88 -21.90
CA LYS A 129 -30.87 13.40 -22.06
C LYS A 129 -30.58 12.53 -20.83
N ARG A 130 -31.64 11.82 -20.39
CA ARG A 130 -31.55 10.65 -19.50
C ARG A 130 -30.74 9.54 -20.19
N GLU A 131 -29.43 9.52 -19.99
CA GLU A 131 -28.62 8.32 -20.21
C GLU A 131 -28.71 7.47 -18.94
N THR A 132 -29.21 6.25 -19.08
CA THR A 132 -29.17 5.26 -18.00
C THR A 132 -27.70 4.96 -17.69
N PRO A 133 -27.30 4.87 -16.41
CA PRO A 133 -25.93 4.52 -16.05
C PRO A 133 -25.54 3.18 -16.69
N GLU A 134 -24.32 3.12 -17.22
CA GLU A 134 -23.82 1.94 -17.91
C GLU A 134 -23.75 0.72 -16.97
N GLN A 135 -24.22 -0.44 -17.42
CA GLN A 135 -24.25 -1.66 -16.62
C GLN A 135 -22.84 -2.26 -16.48
N ASN A 136 -22.38 -2.45 -15.24
CA ASN A 136 -21.15 -3.15 -14.95
C ASN A 136 -21.40 -4.65 -14.73
N TYR A 137 -20.47 -5.46 -15.22
CA TYR A 137 -20.53 -6.92 -15.23
C TYR A 137 -19.29 -7.52 -14.59
N THR A 138 -19.46 -8.41 -13.62
CA THR A 138 -18.37 -9.10 -12.92
C THR A 138 -18.17 -10.48 -13.53
N LEU A 139 -16.93 -10.80 -13.94
CA LEU A 139 -16.55 -12.09 -14.52
C LEU A 139 -16.11 -13.06 -13.43
N TYR A 140 -16.89 -14.12 -13.20
CA TYR A 140 -16.71 -15.01 -12.06
C TYR A 140 -15.38 -15.79 -12.08
N ALA A 141 -14.91 -16.19 -13.25
CA ALA A 141 -13.64 -16.92 -13.39
C ALA A 141 -12.44 -16.08 -12.91
N VAL A 142 -12.32 -14.84 -13.40
CA VAL A 142 -11.24 -13.93 -13.01
C VAL A 142 -11.41 -13.46 -11.57
N LEU A 143 -12.65 -13.26 -11.11
CA LEU A 143 -12.94 -12.93 -9.72
C LEU A 143 -12.39 -14.00 -8.76
N LYS A 144 -12.60 -15.28 -9.06
CA LYS A 144 -12.10 -16.39 -8.26
C LYS A 144 -10.57 -16.45 -8.27
N GLU A 145 -9.95 -16.29 -9.44
CA GLU A 145 -8.48 -16.24 -9.56
C GLU A 145 -7.90 -15.11 -8.70
N LYS A 146 -8.49 -13.91 -8.77
CA LYS A 146 -8.07 -12.75 -7.98
C LYS A 146 -8.34 -12.91 -6.49
N ALA A 147 -9.43 -13.58 -6.11
CA ALA A 147 -9.69 -13.93 -4.72
C ALA A 147 -8.62 -14.84 -4.14
N ASP A 148 -8.20 -15.86 -4.89
CA ASP A 148 -7.09 -16.74 -4.49
C ASP A 148 -5.76 -15.96 -4.39
N GLU A 149 -5.51 -15.01 -5.28
CA GLU A 149 -4.33 -14.12 -5.19
C GLU A 149 -4.38 -13.21 -3.94
N VAL A 150 -5.53 -12.62 -3.62
CA VAL A 150 -5.72 -11.79 -2.42
C VAL A 150 -5.49 -12.60 -1.14
N ILE A 151 -6.02 -13.83 -1.07
CA ILE A 151 -5.75 -14.72 0.07
C ILE A 151 -4.25 -15.00 0.20
N LYS A 152 -3.57 -15.32 -0.91
CA LYS A 152 -2.12 -15.58 -0.89
C LYS A 152 -1.29 -14.37 -0.49
N ILE A 153 -1.71 -13.16 -0.87
CA ILE A 153 -1.07 -11.92 -0.42
C ILE A 153 -1.22 -11.80 1.10
N HIS A 154 -2.45 -11.93 1.60
CA HIS A 154 -2.73 -11.90 3.03
C HIS A 154 -1.88 -12.92 3.80
N GLU A 155 -1.89 -14.19 3.39
CA GLU A 155 -1.13 -15.28 4.01
C GLU A 155 0.38 -15.02 4.07
N LYS A 156 0.95 -14.30 3.09
CA LYS A 156 2.36 -13.90 3.10
C LYS A 156 2.67 -12.76 4.06
N THR A 157 1.68 -11.95 4.39
CA THR A 157 1.81 -10.81 5.33
C THR A 157 1.50 -11.16 6.77
N VAL A 158 0.95 -12.35 7.04
CA VAL A 158 0.71 -12.84 8.40
C VAL A 158 2.04 -13.26 9.02
N GLU A 159 2.46 -12.53 10.06
CA GLU A 159 3.60 -12.89 10.90
C GLU A 159 3.11 -13.60 12.18
N PHE A 160 1.99 -13.14 12.74
CA PHE A 160 1.38 -13.64 13.97
C PHE A 160 -0.06 -14.12 13.72
N GLU A 161 -0.30 -15.42 13.89
CA GLU A 161 -1.62 -16.06 13.64
C GLU A 161 -2.73 -15.54 14.57
N SER A 162 -2.38 -15.02 15.74
CA SER A 162 -3.32 -14.48 16.73
C SER A 162 -3.86 -13.10 16.35
N THR A 163 -3.02 -12.21 15.81
CA THR A 163 -3.37 -10.79 15.57
C THR A 163 -3.54 -10.39 14.11
N ASP A 164 -2.83 -11.04 13.18
CA ASP A 164 -2.64 -10.48 11.83
C ASP A 164 -3.73 -10.88 10.84
N HIS A 165 -4.70 -11.69 11.27
CA HIS A 165 -5.83 -12.08 10.43
C HIS A 165 -6.90 -11.00 10.32
N ILE A 166 -6.80 -9.90 11.08
CA ILE A 166 -7.67 -8.72 10.92
C ILE A 166 -6.85 -7.51 10.48
N ILE A 167 -7.21 -6.95 9.33
CA ILE A 167 -6.47 -5.85 8.72
C ILE A 167 -7.41 -4.75 8.25
N ASN A 168 -6.89 -3.53 8.14
CA ASN A 168 -7.64 -2.43 7.56
C ASN A 168 -7.78 -2.62 6.04
N ILE A 169 -8.96 -2.33 5.50
CA ILE A 169 -9.24 -2.50 4.07
C ILE A 169 -8.37 -1.57 3.22
N SER A 170 -8.02 -0.37 3.70
CA SER A 170 -7.08 0.51 3.00
C SER A 170 -5.68 -0.11 2.93
N THR A 171 -5.23 -0.79 3.98
CA THR A 171 -3.95 -1.51 3.99
C THR A 171 -3.98 -2.69 3.02
N LEU A 172 -5.07 -3.47 3.01
CA LEU A 172 -5.25 -4.55 2.05
C LEU A 172 -5.22 -4.03 0.61
N TRP A 173 -5.88 -2.90 0.34
CA TRP A 173 -5.82 -2.27 -0.97
C TRP A 173 -4.39 -1.92 -1.39
N GLN A 174 -3.60 -1.29 -0.52
CA GLN A 174 -2.19 -1.00 -0.81
C GLN A 174 -1.39 -2.27 -1.15
N GLN A 175 -1.66 -3.38 -0.47
CA GLN A 175 -1.02 -4.68 -0.74
C GLN A 175 -1.49 -5.29 -2.07
N CYS A 176 -2.70 -4.99 -2.53
CA CYS A 176 -3.31 -5.58 -3.73
C CYS A 176 -3.22 -4.72 -5.00
N GLN A 177 -2.67 -3.50 -4.95
CA GLN A 177 -2.53 -2.61 -6.12
C GLN A 177 -1.77 -3.23 -7.31
N GLY A 178 -0.90 -4.22 -7.07
CA GLY A 178 -0.19 -4.93 -8.13
C GLY A 178 -1.04 -5.95 -8.89
N ILE A 179 -2.15 -6.42 -8.31
CA ILE A 179 -2.97 -7.51 -8.85
C ILE A 179 -4.41 -7.10 -9.19
N LEU A 180 -4.84 -5.93 -8.70
CA LEU A 180 -6.18 -5.37 -8.91
C LEU A 180 -6.06 -3.96 -9.47
N ASN A 181 -6.92 -3.62 -10.43
CA ASN A 181 -6.90 -2.33 -11.12
C ASN A 181 -7.65 -1.23 -10.35
N SER A 182 -8.63 -1.57 -9.52
CA SER A 182 -9.43 -0.59 -8.77
C SER A 182 -9.91 -1.11 -7.42
N GLU A 183 -10.27 -0.18 -6.52
CA GLU A 183 -10.86 -0.51 -5.23
C GLU A 183 -12.23 -1.22 -5.38
N ALA A 184 -12.97 -0.93 -6.46
CA ALA A 184 -14.21 -1.64 -6.80
C ALA A 184 -13.96 -3.11 -7.17
N ASP A 185 -12.80 -3.42 -7.76
CA ASP A 185 -12.39 -4.81 -8.01
C ASP A 185 -12.07 -5.52 -6.68
N LEU A 186 -11.40 -4.84 -5.73
CA LEU A 186 -11.16 -5.38 -4.39
C LEU A 186 -12.48 -5.63 -3.64
N GLU A 187 -13.42 -4.71 -3.71
CA GLU A 187 -14.75 -4.86 -3.11
C GLU A 187 -15.45 -6.10 -3.67
N SER A 188 -15.44 -6.29 -4.99
CA SER A 188 -16.00 -7.48 -5.63
C SER A 188 -15.35 -8.77 -5.12
N VAL A 189 -14.03 -8.77 -4.95
CA VAL A 189 -13.29 -9.90 -4.37
C VAL A 189 -13.70 -10.16 -2.92
N LEU A 190 -13.82 -9.12 -2.09
CA LEU A 190 -14.23 -9.26 -0.70
C LEU A 190 -15.66 -9.79 -0.56
N ILE A 191 -16.59 -9.37 -1.43
CA ILE A 191 -17.96 -9.92 -1.48
C ILE A 191 -17.92 -11.41 -1.78
N TYR A 192 -17.12 -11.81 -2.78
CA TYR A 192 -16.94 -13.21 -3.13
C TYR A 192 -16.40 -14.01 -1.94
N LEU A 193 -15.31 -13.55 -1.33
CA LEU A 193 -14.69 -14.22 -0.19
C LEU A 193 -15.62 -14.31 1.02
N LYS A 194 -16.47 -13.30 1.25
CA LYS A 194 -17.46 -13.30 2.33
C LYS A 194 -18.54 -14.35 2.09
N LYS A 195 -19.03 -14.46 0.84
CA LYS A 195 -19.97 -15.50 0.44
C LYS A 195 -19.39 -16.90 0.63
N GLU A 196 -18.11 -17.07 0.32
CA GLU A 196 -17.36 -18.32 0.56
C GLU A 196 -17.00 -18.54 2.05
N ARG A 197 -17.41 -17.63 2.94
CA ARG A 197 -17.11 -17.63 4.39
C ARG A 197 -15.62 -17.69 4.71
N ILE A 198 -14.81 -17.08 3.83
CA ILE A 198 -13.36 -16.92 3.99
C ILE A 198 -13.03 -15.63 4.72
N VAL A 199 -13.83 -14.57 4.53
CA VAL A 199 -13.65 -13.30 5.21
C VAL A 199 -14.93 -12.79 5.88
N SER A 200 -14.74 -12.06 6.97
CA SER A 200 -15.74 -11.23 7.62
C SER A 200 -15.31 -9.77 7.50
N THR A 201 -16.25 -8.85 7.49
CA THR A 201 -16.00 -7.43 7.24
C THR A 201 -16.74 -6.60 8.28
N TYR A 202 -16.08 -5.59 8.83
CA TYR A 202 -16.68 -4.64 9.76
C TYR A 202 -16.35 -3.22 9.32
N SER A 203 -17.28 -2.30 9.54
CA SER A 203 -17.02 -0.89 9.33
C SER A 203 -17.88 0.00 10.20
N ASP A 204 -17.25 1.07 10.66
CA ASP A 204 -17.88 2.21 11.31
C ASP A 204 -17.41 3.52 10.64
N GLU A 205 -17.70 4.67 11.25
CA GLU A 205 -17.28 6.00 10.76
C GLU A 205 -15.75 6.21 10.77
N SER A 206 -15.02 5.43 11.57
CA SER A 206 -13.59 5.59 11.85
C SER A 206 -12.70 4.56 11.14
N SER A 207 -13.23 3.37 10.88
CA SER A 207 -12.46 2.16 10.59
C SER A 207 -13.25 1.19 9.72
N SER A 208 -12.63 0.76 8.62
CA SER A 208 -13.10 -0.35 7.78
C SER A 208 -12.07 -1.48 7.82
N VAL A 209 -12.49 -2.66 8.25
CA VAL A 209 -11.61 -3.80 8.50
C VAL A 209 -12.16 -5.08 7.89
N VAL A 210 -11.25 -5.98 7.55
CA VAL A 210 -11.55 -7.32 7.05
C VAL A 210 -10.79 -8.33 7.91
N LYS A 211 -11.51 -9.34 8.38
CA LYS A 211 -10.98 -10.50 9.09
C LYS A 211 -10.95 -11.68 8.13
N PHE A 212 -9.80 -12.30 7.96
CA PHE A 212 -9.64 -13.54 7.19
C PHE A 212 -9.75 -14.74 8.14
N LYS A 213 -10.27 -15.86 7.63
CA LYS A 213 -10.20 -17.14 8.35
C LYS A 213 -8.74 -17.49 8.66
N ARG A 214 -8.53 -18.14 9.80
CA ARG A 214 -7.24 -18.73 10.16
C ARG A 214 -7.02 -20.07 9.48
N LYS A 215 -5.78 -20.57 9.46
CA LYS A 215 -5.44 -21.85 8.77
C LYS A 215 -6.21 -23.05 9.33
N ASN A 216 -6.49 -23.04 10.63
CA ASN A 216 -7.17 -24.12 11.33
C ASN A 216 -8.71 -23.96 11.35
N GLU A 217 -9.23 -22.89 10.75
CA GLU A 217 -10.67 -22.58 10.74
C GLU A 217 -11.33 -23.05 9.44
N LYS A 218 -12.49 -23.70 9.57
CA LYS A 218 -13.30 -24.09 8.39
C LYS A 218 -13.94 -22.87 7.72
N CYS A 219 -14.40 -21.92 8.53
CA CYS A 219 -15.00 -20.68 8.12
C CYS A 219 -14.59 -19.57 9.08
N VAL A 220 -14.52 -18.35 8.57
CA VAL A 220 -14.24 -17.16 9.37
C VAL A 220 -15.32 -16.93 10.43
N THR A 221 -14.91 -16.46 11.60
CA THR A 221 -15.82 -16.02 12.66
C THR A 221 -16.25 -14.56 12.45
N GLU A 222 -17.32 -14.15 13.14
CA GLU A 222 -17.68 -12.74 13.18
C GLU A 222 -16.56 -11.91 13.84
N ILE A 223 -16.50 -10.63 13.49
CA ILE A 223 -15.52 -9.71 14.06
C ILE A 223 -15.99 -9.33 15.45
N SER A 224 -15.16 -9.62 16.45
CA SER A 224 -15.41 -9.33 17.86
C SER A 224 -14.87 -7.95 18.26
N GLU A 225 -15.31 -7.45 19.41
CA GLU A 225 -14.75 -6.22 20.00
C GLU A 225 -13.24 -6.34 20.30
N VAL A 226 -12.77 -7.54 20.65
CA VAL A 226 -11.33 -7.79 20.88
C VAL A 226 -10.56 -7.66 19.57
N ASP A 227 -11.09 -8.18 18.46
CA ASP A 227 -10.46 -8.03 17.14
C ASP A 227 -10.33 -6.54 16.76
N LEU A 228 -11.40 -5.76 16.95
CA LEU A 228 -11.39 -4.32 16.70
C LEU A 228 -10.42 -3.59 17.64
N GLY A 229 -10.33 -4.03 18.89
CA GLY A 229 -9.36 -3.57 19.87
C GLY A 229 -7.92 -3.73 19.41
N ILE A 230 -7.56 -4.91 18.90
CA ILE A 230 -6.24 -5.22 18.34
C ILE A 230 -5.93 -4.29 17.15
N VAL A 231 -6.89 -4.09 16.24
CA VAL A 231 -6.69 -3.15 15.11
C VAL A 231 -6.40 -1.74 15.60
N ARG A 232 -7.15 -1.26 16.60
CA ARG A 232 -6.94 0.06 17.19
C ARG A 232 -5.56 0.14 17.86
N LEU A 233 -5.10 -0.91 18.55
CA LEU A 233 -3.77 -0.95 19.17
C LEU A 233 -2.67 -0.85 18.12
N CYS A 234 -2.79 -1.62 17.04
CA CYS A 234 -1.87 -1.56 15.90
C CYS A 234 -1.85 -0.16 15.24
N LYS A 235 -3.02 0.48 15.09
CA LYS A 235 -3.10 1.87 14.60
C LYS A 235 -2.40 2.85 15.54
N ALA A 236 -2.66 2.76 16.85
CA ALA A 236 -2.03 3.63 17.85
C ALA A 236 -0.50 3.47 17.87
N ARG A 237 0.00 2.22 17.79
CA ARG A 237 1.43 1.92 17.66
C ARG A 237 2.04 2.60 16.43
N ASN A 238 1.43 2.44 15.26
CA ASN A 238 1.94 3.00 14.02
C ASN A 238 1.89 4.54 14.03
N TYR A 239 0.83 5.12 14.58
CA TYR A 239 0.71 6.56 14.80
C TYR A 239 1.86 7.09 15.67
N MET A 240 2.14 6.42 16.81
CA MET A 240 3.24 6.80 17.70
C MET A 240 4.59 6.75 17.00
N LYS A 241 4.88 5.67 16.27
CA LYS A 241 6.12 5.54 15.47
C LYS A 241 6.29 6.71 14.50
N LEU A 242 5.25 7.02 13.72
CA LEU A 242 5.27 8.14 12.77
C LEU A 242 5.41 9.50 13.47
N ARG A 243 4.78 9.69 14.63
CA ARG A 243 4.85 10.94 15.38
C ARG A 243 6.23 11.16 15.98
N ILE A 244 6.87 10.11 16.54
CA ILE A 244 8.25 10.16 17.04
C ILE A 244 9.20 10.59 15.92
N ILE A 245 9.09 9.99 14.72
CA ILE A 245 9.92 10.37 13.56
C ILE A 245 9.75 11.86 13.21
N LYS A 246 8.51 12.37 13.20
CA LYS A 246 8.25 13.80 12.94
C LYS A 246 8.84 14.71 14.03
N LEU A 247 8.74 14.32 15.31
CA LEU A 247 9.30 15.09 16.41
C LEU A 247 10.84 15.11 16.36
N GLN A 248 11.47 14.01 15.94
CA GLN A 248 12.92 13.95 15.73
C GLN A 248 13.38 14.91 14.61
N ASP A 249 12.62 15.01 13.52
CA ASP A 249 12.86 16.01 12.48
C ASP A 249 12.70 17.46 13.01
N ASP A 250 11.73 17.70 13.89
CA ASP A 250 11.56 19.00 14.55
C ASP A 250 12.69 19.33 15.54
N VAL A 251 13.27 18.34 16.21
CA VAL A 251 14.49 18.49 17.03
C VAL A 251 15.66 18.97 16.17
N GLU A 252 15.89 18.34 15.02
CA GLU A 252 16.97 18.70 14.10
C GLU A 252 16.77 20.11 13.54
N LYS A 253 15.54 20.50 13.19
CA LYS A 253 15.23 21.88 12.79
C LYS A 253 15.51 22.89 13.90
N CYS A 254 15.19 22.57 15.16
CA CYS A 254 15.50 23.45 16.29
C CYS A 254 17.01 23.60 16.48
N LEU A 255 17.77 22.50 16.31
CA LEU A 255 19.23 22.50 16.38
C LEU A 255 19.85 23.38 15.27
N GLN A 256 19.39 23.24 14.03
CA GLN A 256 19.83 24.07 12.90
C GLN A 256 19.51 25.55 13.13
N THR A 257 18.31 25.84 13.64
CA THR A 257 17.90 27.21 14.01
C THR A 257 18.79 27.79 15.09
N ALA A 258 19.11 27.01 16.13
CA ALA A 258 20.03 27.43 17.18
C ALA A 258 21.42 27.75 16.60
N LYS A 259 21.99 26.86 15.78
CA LYS A 259 23.28 27.08 15.09
C LYS A 259 23.27 28.34 14.22
N GLN A 260 22.16 28.62 13.52
CA GLN A 260 22.02 29.84 12.72
C GLN A 260 22.04 31.10 13.59
N HIS A 261 21.29 31.14 14.69
CA HIS A 261 21.30 32.27 15.61
C HIS A 261 22.67 32.45 16.29
N LEU A 262 23.39 31.36 16.57
CA LEU A 262 24.77 31.43 17.07
C LEU A 262 25.71 32.10 16.06
N LYS A 263 25.63 31.76 14.77
CA LYS A 263 26.40 32.43 13.70
C LYS A 263 26.09 33.93 13.58
N GLN A 264 24.87 34.32 13.92
CA GLN A 264 24.43 35.72 13.93
C GLN A 264 24.74 36.44 15.27
N ASN A 265 25.39 35.76 16.22
CA ASN A 265 25.69 36.22 17.57
C ASN A 265 24.42 36.55 18.41
N GLU A 266 23.27 35.97 18.05
CA GLU A 266 21.97 36.14 18.70
C GLU A 266 21.76 35.09 19.80
N LYS A 267 22.61 35.13 20.85
CA LYS A 267 22.64 34.11 21.91
C LYS A 267 21.27 33.86 22.58
N ALA A 268 20.45 34.89 22.75
CA ALA A 268 19.12 34.76 23.36
C ALA A 268 18.16 33.92 22.49
N MET A 269 18.19 34.11 21.16
CA MET A 269 17.37 33.36 20.21
C MET A 269 17.86 31.91 20.09
N ALA A 270 19.18 31.69 20.11
CA ALA A 270 19.75 30.35 20.18
C ALA A 270 19.33 29.59 21.44
N LYS A 271 19.41 30.22 22.63
CA LYS A 271 18.92 29.62 23.89
C LYS A 271 17.42 29.28 23.82
N SER A 272 16.61 30.12 23.18
CA SER A 272 15.18 29.86 22.97
C SER A 272 14.95 28.61 22.09
N ALA A 273 15.70 28.49 20.99
CA ALA A 273 15.64 27.30 20.13
C ALA A 273 16.08 26.02 20.85
N LEU A 274 17.12 26.08 21.69
CA LEU A 274 17.57 24.94 22.52
C LEU A 274 16.55 24.54 23.59
N ARG A 275 15.88 25.51 24.23
CA ARG A 275 14.76 25.22 25.14
C ARG A 275 13.64 24.46 24.43
N LYS A 276 13.28 24.90 23.23
CA LYS A 276 12.26 24.22 22.41
C LYS A 276 12.71 22.81 22.04
N LYS A 277 13.97 22.61 21.63
CA LYS A 277 14.57 21.29 21.39
C LYS A 277 14.40 20.37 22.61
N LYS A 278 14.88 20.78 23.79
CA LYS A 278 14.79 19.95 25.00
C LYS A 278 13.36 19.58 25.37
N MET A 279 12.43 20.50 25.14
CA MET A 279 11.02 20.22 25.40
C MET A 279 10.47 19.15 24.45
N ILE A 280 10.80 19.23 23.17
CA ILE A 280 10.43 18.21 22.18
C ILE A 280 11.09 16.86 22.52
N GLU A 281 12.35 16.85 22.96
CA GLU A 281 13.05 15.63 23.41
C GLU A 281 12.35 14.94 24.59
N ARG A 282 11.92 15.70 25.61
CA ARG A 282 11.12 15.14 26.72
C ARG A 282 9.81 14.53 26.24
N VAL A 283 9.19 15.14 25.24
CA VAL A 283 7.96 14.66 24.63
C VAL A 283 8.17 13.37 23.82
N ILE A 284 9.32 13.25 23.14
CA ILE A 284 9.74 12.00 22.46
C ILE A 284 9.88 10.87 23.48
N VAL A 285 10.62 11.08 24.58
CA VAL A 285 10.83 10.06 25.62
C VAL A 285 9.50 9.52 26.17
N LYS A 286 8.53 10.40 26.46
CA LYS A 286 7.19 9.97 26.92
C LYS A 286 6.46 9.11 25.89
N ARG A 287 6.58 9.45 24.61
CA ARG A 287 5.97 8.68 23.50
C ARG A 287 6.66 7.34 23.28
N GLU A 288 7.98 7.27 23.43
CA GLU A 288 8.76 6.02 23.36
C GLU A 288 8.35 5.05 24.47
N ILE A 289 8.18 5.52 25.71
CA ILE A 289 7.66 4.70 26.82
C ILE A 289 6.25 4.17 26.50
N SER A 290 5.38 5.04 25.97
CA SER A 290 4.01 4.64 25.59
C SER A 290 4.02 3.60 24.45
N LEU A 291 4.94 3.76 23.50
CA LEU A 291 5.13 2.82 22.40
C LEU A 291 5.63 1.46 22.90
N GLU A 292 6.60 1.43 23.81
CA GLU A 292 7.11 0.20 24.44
C GLU A 292 5.99 -0.56 25.19
N ASN A 293 5.13 0.17 25.90
CA ASN A 293 3.96 -0.41 26.56
C ASN A 293 2.97 -1.03 25.55
N LEU A 294 2.71 -0.36 24.43
CA LEU A 294 1.86 -0.90 23.36
C LEU A 294 2.49 -2.13 22.69
N ASP A 295 3.80 -2.10 22.43
CA ASP A 295 4.52 -3.24 21.86
C ASP A 295 4.53 -4.43 22.82
N THR A 296 4.71 -4.20 24.12
CA THR A 296 4.62 -5.25 25.15
C THR A 296 3.22 -5.87 25.21
N LEU A 297 2.16 -5.04 25.16
CA LEU A 297 0.78 -5.51 25.12
C LEU A 297 0.51 -6.35 23.86
N LEU A 298 0.92 -5.87 22.69
CA LEU A 298 0.74 -6.59 21.44
C LEU A 298 1.52 -7.91 21.46
N GLN A 299 2.76 -7.93 21.97
CA GLN A 299 3.54 -9.16 22.11
C GLN A 299 2.84 -10.17 23.03
N GLN A 300 2.30 -9.73 24.17
CA GLN A 300 1.53 -10.60 25.07
C GLN A 300 0.32 -11.22 24.37
N ILE A 301 -0.38 -10.47 23.51
CA ILE A 301 -1.49 -10.99 22.72
C ILE A 301 -0.96 -11.96 21.65
N GLN A 302 0.15 -11.63 21.02
CA GLN A 302 0.77 -12.41 19.94
C GLN A 302 1.25 -13.78 20.40
N ASP A 303 1.84 -13.85 21.59
CA ASP A 303 2.38 -15.07 22.21
C ASP A 303 1.29 -16.08 22.62
N THR A 304 0.00 -15.69 22.55
CA THR A 304 -1.11 -16.59 22.89
C THR A 304 -1.52 -17.49 21.72
N GLU A 305 -1.71 -18.78 22.01
CA GLU A 305 -2.04 -19.78 20.99
C GLU A 305 -3.55 -19.98 20.77
N SER A 306 -4.38 -19.65 21.76
CA SER A 306 -5.83 -19.88 21.69
C SER A 306 -6.62 -18.57 21.76
N GLU A 307 -7.74 -18.52 21.04
CA GLU A 307 -8.63 -17.35 21.02
C GLU A 307 -9.10 -16.92 22.41
N LYS A 308 -9.32 -17.89 23.32
CA LYS A 308 -9.67 -17.57 24.71
C LYS A 308 -8.53 -16.86 25.43
N MET A 309 -7.29 -17.33 25.24
CA MET A 309 -6.11 -16.68 25.80
C MET A 309 -5.88 -15.30 25.19
N VAL A 310 -6.14 -15.11 23.90
CA VAL A 310 -6.11 -13.78 23.24
C VAL A 310 -7.04 -12.81 23.96
N ILE A 311 -8.27 -13.22 24.25
CA ILE A 311 -9.26 -12.38 24.96
C ILE A 311 -8.78 -12.05 26.37
N ASP A 312 -8.27 -13.03 27.11
CA ASP A 312 -7.80 -12.84 28.48
C ASP A 312 -6.55 -11.95 28.53
N ALA A 313 -5.59 -12.16 27.61
CA ALA A 313 -4.38 -11.34 27.46
C ALA A 313 -4.72 -9.91 27.04
N TYR A 314 -5.63 -9.73 26.09
CA TYR A 314 -6.12 -8.41 25.68
C TYR A 314 -6.74 -7.66 26.87
N LYS A 315 -7.66 -8.30 27.62
CA LYS A 315 -8.32 -7.67 28.78
C LYS A 315 -7.34 -7.32 29.88
N SER A 316 -6.47 -8.26 30.26
CA SER A 316 -5.45 -8.04 31.29
C SER A 316 -4.47 -6.93 30.88
N GLY A 317 -4.06 -6.95 29.62
CA GLY A 317 -3.09 -6.01 29.09
C GLY A 317 -3.65 -4.60 28.90
N VAL A 318 -4.90 -4.44 28.47
CA VAL A 318 -5.59 -3.14 28.46
C VAL A 318 -5.74 -2.58 29.87
N ALA A 319 -6.06 -3.42 30.87
CA ALA A 319 -6.13 -2.98 32.26
C ALA A 319 -4.78 -2.49 32.78
N SER A 320 -3.70 -3.22 32.49
CA SER A 320 -2.33 -2.80 32.83
C SER A 320 -1.94 -1.49 32.14
N PHE A 321 -2.26 -1.37 30.84
CA PHE A 321 -1.96 -0.17 30.06
C PHE A 321 -2.67 1.06 30.64
N ARG A 322 -3.93 0.92 31.06
CA ARG A 322 -4.67 1.99 31.75
C ARG A 322 -4.01 2.43 33.05
N SER A 323 -3.55 1.49 33.87
CA SER A 323 -2.85 1.82 35.11
C SER A 323 -1.62 2.68 34.83
N THR A 324 -0.81 2.33 33.85
CA THR A 324 0.36 3.13 33.44
C THR A 324 -0.03 4.50 32.87
N LEU A 325 -1.13 4.58 32.12
CA LEU A 325 -1.63 5.85 31.58
C LEU A 325 -2.13 6.78 32.70
N ALA A 326 -2.83 6.21 33.70
CA ALA A 326 -3.31 6.94 34.87
C ALA A 326 -2.15 7.44 35.76
N GLU A 327 -1.11 6.63 35.95
CA GLU A 327 0.13 7.05 36.60
C GLU A 327 0.83 8.20 35.84
N GLY A 328 0.69 8.22 34.51
CA GLY A 328 1.14 9.30 33.63
C GLY A 328 0.22 10.55 33.61
N GLY A 329 -0.86 10.57 34.40
CA GLY A 329 -1.78 11.69 34.51
C GLY A 329 -2.94 11.71 33.52
N ILE A 330 -3.20 10.59 32.82
CA ILE A 330 -4.30 10.46 31.85
C ILE A 330 -5.35 9.51 32.43
N THR A 331 -6.47 10.06 32.88
CA THR A 331 -7.62 9.28 33.37
C THR A 331 -8.58 8.95 32.23
N ILE A 332 -8.84 7.66 31.98
CA ILE A 332 -9.90 7.19 31.09
C ILE A 332 -10.97 6.53 31.97
N ASP A 333 -12.25 6.84 31.82
CA ASP A 333 -13.29 6.44 32.79
C ASP A 333 -13.94 5.06 32.52
N ASN A 334 -13.90 4.51 31.30
CA ASN A 334 -14.64 3.28 30.95
C ASN A 334 -13.82 2.23 30.20
N VAL A 335 -13.95 0.94 30.53
CA VAL A 335 -13.13 -0.18 29.98
C VAL A 335 -13.44 -0.45 28.50
N ASP A 336 -14.71 -0.50 28.12
CA ASP A 336 -15.13 -0.76 26.73
C ASP A 336 -14.91 0.46 25.81
N ASP A 337 -15.01 1.68 26.35
CA ASP A 337 -14.69 2.92 25.62
C ASP A 337 -13.18 3.19 25.54
N THR A 338 -12.35 2.52 26.35
CA THR A 338 -10.90 2.82 26.47
C THR A 338 -10.20 2.83 25.13
N MET A 339 -10.46 1.85 24.27
CA MET A 339 -9.67 1.71 23.04
C MET A 339 -10.08 2.72 21.96
N ALA A 340 -11.36 3.12 21.94
CA ALA A 340 -11.82 4.26 21.15
C ALA A 340 -11.20 5.56 21.68
N SER A 341 -11.19 5.73 23.00
CA SER A 341 -10.57 6.87 23.67
C SER A 341 -9.04 6.88 23.58
N ILE A 342 -8.34 5.76 23.43
CA ILE A 342 -6.86 5.72 23.35
C ILE A 342 -6.38 6.49 22.12
N GLN A 343 -7.02 6.30 20.97
CA GLN A 343 -6.68 7.06 19.76
C GLN A 343 -7.02 8.54 19.95
N GLU A 344 -8.19 8.86 20.50
CA GLU A 344 -8.62 10.23 20.78
C GLU A 344 -7.70 10.93 21.79
N VAL A 345 -7.26 10.24 22.84
CA VAL A 345 -6.30 10.73 23.84
C VAL A 345 -4.95 11.03 23.20
N PHE A 346 -4.52 10.23 22.22
CA PHE A 346 -3.26 10.47 21.51
C PHE A 346 -3.37 11.55 20.42
N ASP A 347 -4.52 11.66 19.76
CA ASP A 347 -4.83 12.73 18.81
C ASP A 347 -5.06 14.06 19.54
N MET A 348 -5.67 14.06 20.73
CA MET A 348 -5.82 15.24 21.61
C MET A 348 -4.48 15.69 22.20
N HIS A 349 -3.48 14.80 22.34
CA HIS A 349 -2.14 15.18 22.78
C HIS A 349 -1.28 15.72 21.61
N GLU A 350 -1.87 16.49 20.70
CA GLU A 350 -1.18 17.22 19.64
C GLU A 350 -0.51 18.51 20.15
N ASP A 351 -0.79 18.91 21.39
CA ASP A 351 -0.39 20.22 21.91
C ASP A 351 1.04 20.26 22.44
N ILE A 352 1.99 20.11 21.52
CA ILE A 352 3.30 20.73 21.68
C ILE A 352 3.10 22.22 21.99
N GLN A 353 2.11 22.88 21.39
CA GLN A 353 1.86 24.31 21.56
C GLN A 353 1.32 24.70 22.95
N ASP A 354 0.42 23.92 23.56
CA ASP A 354 -0.05 24.19 24.93
C ASP A 354 0.97 23.74 25.98
N THR A 355 1.70 22.65 25.73
CA THR A 355 2.83 22.29 26.60
C THR A 355 3.98 23.31 26.48
N ILE A 356 4.21 23.89 25.29
CA ILE A 356 5.10 25.06 25.09
C ILE A 356 4.57 26.24 25.90
N SER A 357 3.28 26.55 25.81
CA SER A 357 2.69 27.74 26.47
C SER A 357 2.67 27.63 28.00
N GLN A 358 2.43 26.44 28.54
CA GLN A 358 2.39 26.19 29.99
C GLN A 358 3.78 26.02 30.63
N SER A 359 4.79 25.56 29.86
CA SER A 359 6.15 25.34 30.39
C SER A 359 7.11 26.52 30.20
N ILE A 360 6.69 27.61 29.52
CA ILE A 360 7.46 28.87 29.45
C ILE A 360 7.73 29.47 30.87
N GLY A 361 6.99 29.04 31.90
CA GLY A 361 7.23 29.39 33.30
C GLY A 361 7.97 28.34 34.15
N GLY A 362 8.29 27.16 33.61
CA GLY A 362 8.97 26.10 34.35
C GLY A 362 10.49 26.20 34.20
N GLU A 363 11.21 26.12 35.32
CA GLU A 363 12.69 26.10 35.42
C GLU A 363 13.29 25.00 34.53
N THR A 364 13.47 25.29 33.24
CA THR A 364 14.42 24.53 32.42
C THR A 364 15.80 24.96 32.88
N ASP A 365 16.58 24.03 33.40
CA ASP A 365 17.84 24.30 34.07
C ASP A 365 18.76 25.14 33.17
N MET A 366 18.88 26.43 33.52
CA MET A 366 19.58 27.43 32.72
C MET A 366 21.06 27.09 32.56
N SER A 367 21.63 26.40 33.55
CA SER A 367 23.00 25.90 33.58
C SER A 367 23.24 24.86 32.48
N GLU A 368 22.29 23.94 32.30
CA GLU A 368 22.39 22.86 31.31
C GLU A 368 22.27 23.39 29.87
N LEU A 369 21.46 24.43 29.66
CA LEU A 369 21.36 25.13 28.36
C LEU A 369 22.60 25.97 28.06
N GLU A 370 23.28 26.49 29.09
CA GLU A 370 24.53 27.22 28.93
C GLU A 370 25.67 26.29 28.53
N SER A 371 25.77 25.12 29.15
CA SER A 371 26.71 24.08 28.72
C SER A 371 26.46 23.62 27.28
N GLU A 372 25.22 23.30 26.91
CA GLU A 372 24.90 22.85 25.54
C GLU A 372 25.18 23.95 24.50
N LEU A 373 24.98 25.21 24.87
CA LEU A 373 25.31 26.34 24.02
C LEU A 373 26.83 26.53 23.88
N GLU A 374 27.61 26.33 24.95
CA GLU A 374 29.08 26.33 24.92
C GLU A 374 29.62 25.20 24.02
N ASP A 375 29.06 24.00 24.14
CA ASP A 375 29.42 22.83 23.30
C ASP A 375 29.07 23.08 21.82
N LEU A 376 27.93 23.71 21.54
CA LEU A 376 27.57 24.12 20.18
C LEU A 376 28.49 25.22 19.65
N PHE A 377 28.91 26.18 20.47
CA PHE A 377 29.93 27.16 20.08
C PHE A 377 31.25 26.48 19.75
N ALA A 378 31.74 25.58 20.60
CA ALA A 378 32.98 24.86 20.40
C ALA A 378 32.99 24.00 19.12
N SER A 379 31.84 23.41 18.77
CA SER A 379 31.67 22.65 17.51
C SER A 379 31.41 23.53 16.28
N THR A 380 31.10 24.82 16.44
CA THR A 380 30.99 25.79 15.34
C THR A 380 32.31 26.53 15.09
N ASP A 381 33.14 26.65 16.13
CA ASP A 381 34.48 27.26 16.12
C ASP A 381 35.62 26.27 15.83
N GLU A 382 35.33 24.99 15.58
CA GLU A 382 36.32 24.09 15.00
C GLU A 382 36.74 24.67 13.63
N PRO A 383 37.99 25.14 13.46
CA PRO A 383 38.44 25.66 12.18
C PRO A 383 38.28 24.54 11.15
N PRO A 384 37.93 24.82 9.90
CA PRO A 384 38.11 23.81 8.85
C PRO A 384 39.56 23.34 8.96
N GLU A 385 39.76 22.04 9.22
CA GLU A 385 41.11 21.48 9.20
C GLU A 385 41.79 21.96 7.93
N PRO A 386 42.97 22.60 8.03
CA PRO A 386 43.66 23.03 6.83
C PRO A 386 43.88 21.77 5.98
N PRO A 387 43.67 21.85 4.64
CA PRO A 387 44.01 20.74 3.79
C PRO A 387 45.47 20.42 4.06
N THR A 388 45.71 19.23 4.61
CA THR A 388 47.06 18.72 4.78
C THR A 388 47.55 18.47 3.36
N ILE A 389 48.20 19.47 2.76
CA ILE A 389 48.91 19.31 1.50
C ILE A 389 50.06 18.34 1.82
N PRO A 390 50.07 17.12 1.26
CA PRO A 390 51.28 16.33 1.28
C PRO A 390 52.26 17.07 0.36
N ARG A 391 53.34 17.62 0.94
CA ARG A 391 54.49 18.04 0.13
C ARG A 391 54.95 16.85 -0.69
N GLY A 392 54.83 17.00 -2.01
CA GLY A 392 55.38 16.19 -3.10
C GLY A 392 56.10 14.90 -2.69
N GLY A 393 55.37 13.79 -2.74
CA GLY A 393 55.88 12.48 -3.10
C GLY A 393 55.07 12.02 -4.32
N SER A 394 55.77 11.61 -5.38
CA SER A 394 55.20 11.31 -6.70
C SER A 394 54.01 10.32 -6.63
N MET A 395 52.88 10.73 -7.22
CA MET A 395 51.67 9.93 -7.35
C MET A 395 51.86 8.70 -8.28
N ASP A 396 52.99 8.63 -8.98
CA ASP A 396 53.29 7.55 -9.93
C ASP A 396 53.77 6.26 -9.26
N ASP A 397 54.42 6.34 -8.09
CA ASP A 397 54.98 5.15 -7.42
C ASP A 397 53.89 4.31 -6.73
N GLU A 398 52.86 4.96 -6.20
CA GLU A 398 51.74 4.28 -5.53
C GLU A 398 50.73 3.69 -6.55
N LEU A 399 50.56 4.34 -7.72
CA LEU A 399 49.81 3.78 -8.84
C LEU A 399 50.52 2.58 -9.47
N ARG A 400 51.86 2.60 -9.59
CA ARG A 400 52.65 1.44 -10.02
C ARG A 400 52.56 0.27 -9.05
N ALA A 401 52.67 0.54 -7.74
CA ALA A 401 52.55 -0.50 -6.72
C ALA A 401 51.14 -1.12 -6.64
N ARG A 402 50.09 -0.37 -7.01
CA ARG A 402 48.71 -0.89 -7.14
C ARG A 402 48.48 -1.71 -8.40
N LEU A 403 49.14 -1.36 -9.51
CA LEU A 403 49.10 -2.11 -10.77
C LEU A 403 49.82 -3.46 -10.67
N GLU A 404 50.96 -3.54 -9.96
CA GLU A 404 51.67 -4.81 -9.72
C GLU A 404 50.87 -5.78 -8.82
N ARG A 405 50.02 -5.27 -7.93
CA ARG A 405 49.15 -6.10 -7.06
C ARG A 405 47.89 -6.63 -7.76
N LEU A 406 47.60 -6.15 -8.97
CA LEU A 406 46.47 -6.57 -9.80
C LEU A 406 46.88 -7.52 -10.93
N ALA A 407 48.17 -7.82 -11.08
CA ALA A 407 48.65 -8.83 -12.01
C ALA A 407 48.33 -10.24 -11.47
N VAL A 408 47.37 -10.90 -12.11
CA VAL A 408 47.07 -12.32 -11.89
C VAL A 408 48.27 -13.15 -12.36
N PRO A 409 48.71 -14.17 -11.60
CA PRO A 409 49.70 -15.13 -12.10
C PRO A 409 49.13 -15.90 -13.30
N ASP A 410 49.80 -15.80 -14.44
CA ASP A 410 49.60 -16.72 -15.57
C ASP A 410 50.13 -18.11 -15.19
N ASP A 411 49.36 -18.89 -14.43
CA ASP A 411 49.49 -20.35 -14.43
C ASP A 411 48.20 -21.04 -13.95
N VAL A 412 47.22 -21.17 -14.85
CA VAL A 412 46.32 -22.33 -14.83
C VAL A 412 46.14 -22.79 -16.27
N GLY A 413 46.79 -23.90 -16.59
CA GLY A 413 46.93 -24.44 -17.94
C GLY A 413 45.63 -24.59 -18.73
N LEU A 414 45.65 -24.04 -19.94
CA LEU A 414 44.70 -24.36 -21.01
C LEU A 414 45.03 -25.75 -21.61
N PRO A 415 44.02 -26.58 -21.93
CA PRO A 415 44.24 -27.79 -22.71
C PRO A 415 44.54 -27.45 -24.18
N HIS A 416 45.45 -28.24 -24.74
CA HIS A 416 46.12 -28.10 -26.03
C HIS A 416 45.18 -28.30 -27.24
N VAL A 417 45.23 -27.39 -28.23
CA VAL A 417 44.73 -27.63 -29.61
C VAL A 417 45.78 -27.09 -30.59
N PRO A 418 46.19 -27.84 -31.63
CA PRO A 418 47.41 -27.56 -32.39
C PRO A 418 47.22 -26.54 -33.53
N VAL A 419 48.35 -25.89 -33.84
CA VAL A 419 48.60 -24.85 -34.84
C VAL A 419 48.58 -25.40 -36.28
N ASN A 420 47.98 -24.65 -37.20
CA ASN A 420 48.36 -24.54 -38.62
C ASN A 420 48.17 -23.06 -39.01
N GLN A 421 49.23 -22.27 -39.20
CA GLN A 421 50.11 -22.14 -40.38
C GLN A 421 49.56 -21.23 -41.51
N PHE A 422 50.24 -20.08 -41.62
CA PHE A 422 50.60 -19.28 -42.80
C PHE A 422 49.56 -18.45 -43.58
N GLU A 423 49.91 -17.14 -43.69
CA GLU A 423 49.86 -16.28 -44.89
C GLU A 423 48.47 -15.97 -45.53
N SER A 424 48.13 -14.82 -46.09
CA SER A 424 48.85 -13.67 -46.63
C SER A 424 47.84 -12.54 -46.98
N GLU A 425 48.38 -11.34 -47.21
CA GLU A 425 47.91 -10.28 -48.14
C GLU A 425 46.59 -9.54 -47.84
N GLU A 426 46.62 -8.27 -47.43
CA GLU A 426 46.70 -7.06 -48.28
C GLU A 426 45.59 -6.95 -49.35
N LYS A 427 44.71 -5.95 -49.19
CA LYS A 427 44.31 -4.94 -50.19
C LYS A 427 43.34 -3.94 -49.55
N GLU A 428 43.77 -2.68 -49.46
CA GLU A 428 43.28 -1.56 -50.29
C GLU A 428 41.79 -1.22 -50.02
N THR A 429 41.31 0.00 -49.78
CA THR A 429 41.79 1.37 -49.57
C THR A 429 40.54 2.25 -49.80
N LEU A 430 40.47 3.42 -49.17
CA LEU A 430 39.72 4.63 -49.59
C LEU A 430 38.20 4.62 -49.37
N VAL A 431 37.63 5.48 -48.50
CA VAL A 431 37.50 6.95 -48.56
C VAL A 431 36.67 7.44 -49.75
N THR A 432 35.49 8.00 -49.46
CA THR A 432 34.96 9.33 -49.88
C THR A 432 33.56 9.48 -49.23
N ALA A 433 33.36 10.38 -48.28
CA ALA A 433 33.07 11.81 -48.44
C ALA A 433 31.60 12.10 -48.84
N ASN A 434 30.75 12.38 -47.84
CA ASN A 434 30.09 13.68 -47.60
C ASN A 434 29.16 13.61 -46.37
#